data_AF-A0A2V6X5P7-F1
#
_entry.id   AF-A0A2V6X5P7-F1
#
_cell.length_a   1.000
_cell.length_b   1.000
_cell.length_c   1.000
_cell.angle_alpha   90.00
_cell.angle_beta   90.00
_cell.angle_gamma   90.00
#
_symmetry.space_group_name_H-M   'P 1'
#
loop_
_entity.id
_entity.type
_entity.pdbx_description
1 polymer ?
#
loop_
_entity_poly.entity_id
_entity_poly.type
_entity_poly.pdbx_seq_one_letter_code
_entity_poly.pdbx_strand_id
1 'polypeptide(L)'
;MGKPGATRTIILTGELLELMQRRLADRLLPTLLDRIRMAPTVFHRKGTRIIEINAAWKTACAKAEVPGKLFHDLRRTAVRNMIRAGIPQQLAMRISGHRSDSMFERYNIVATEDLRVAAEKVQLYVDGLPTETEEAR
;
A
#
# COMPACT_ATOMS: atom_id res chain seq x y z
N MET A 1 6.92 -8.55 19.40
CA MET A 1 6.48 -9.75 18.65
C MET A 1 4.96 -9.79 18.60
N GLY A 2 4.31 -9.75 17.41
CA GLY A 2 2.84 -9.72 17.27
C GLY A 2 2.25 -11.00 16.68
N LYS A 3 1.15 -11.50 17.27
CA LYS A 3 0.42 -12.73 16.89
C LYS A 3 -0.03 -12.74 15.41
N PRO A 4 -0.16 -13.92 14.76
CA PRO A 4 -0.84 -14.02 13.47
C PRO A 4 -2.30 -13.54 13.63
N GLY A 5 -2.76 -12.65 12.75
CA GLY A 5 -4.13 -12.12 12.81
C GLY A 5 -4.30 -10.77 13.50
N ALA A 6 -3.22 -10.05 13.81
CA ALA A 6 -3.33 -8.67 14.31
C ALA A 6 -4.06 -7.79 13.28
N THR A 7 -5.19 -7.22 13.69
CA THR A 7 -5.88 -6.17 12.94
C THR A 7 -4.97 -4.96 12.82
N ARG A 8 -5.04 -4.30 11.66
CA ARG A 8 -4.21 -3.14 11.34
C ARG A 8 -5.08 -2.05 10.77
N THR A 9 -4.90 -0.84 11.28
CA THR A 9 -5.50 0.36 10.70
C THR A 9 -4.61 0.82 9.56
N ILE A 10 -5.19 0.93 8.36
CA ILE A 10 -4.56 1.53 7.19
C ILE A 10 -5.34 2.81 6.89
N ILE A 11 -4.61 3.93 6.76
CA ILE A 11 -5.21 5.20 6.35
C ILE A 11 -5.31 5.20 4.83
N LEU A 12 -6.50 5.52 4.33
CA LEU A 12 -6.79 5.63 2.90
C LEU A 12 -7.02 7.09 2.55
N THR A 13 -6.42 7.55 1.46
CA THR A 13 -6.52 8.93 0.97
C THR A 13 -6.67 8.94 -0.55
N GLY A 14 -7.16 10.04 -1.10
CA GLY A 14 -7.30 10.26 -2.55
C GLY A 14 -8.17 9.20 -3.24
N GLU A 15 -7.78 8.83 -4.46
CA GLU A 15 -8.52 7.89 -5.32
C GLU A 15 -8.83 6.54 -4.65
N LEU A 16 -7.95 6.06 -3.75
CA LEU A 16 -8.18 4.80 -3.05
C LEU A 16 -9.32 4.90 -2.04
N LEU A 17 -9.44 6.04 -1.35
CA LEU A 17 -10.56 6.30 -0.44
C LEU A 17 -11.87 6.36 -1.23
N GLU A 18 -11.88 7.10 -2.34
CA GLU A 18 -13.05 7.21 -3.23
C GLU A 18 -13.48 5.84 -3.78
N LEU A 19 -12.51 5.03 -4.21
CA LEU A 19 -12.77 3.67 -4.66
C LEU A 19 -13.44 2.84 -3.57
N MET A 20 -12.92 2.90 -2.33
CA MET A 20 -13.47 2.14 -1.21
C MET A 20 -14.86 2.63 -0.80
N GLN A 21 -15.10 3.94 -0.81
CA GLN A 21 -16.43 4.52 -0.56
C GLN A 21 -17.45 4.03 -1.59
N ARG A 22 -17.10 4.09 -2.89
CA ARG A 22 -17.95 3.55 -3.96
C ARG A 22 -18.26 2.06 -3.75
N ARG A 23 -17.27 1.25 -3.38
CA ARG A 23 -17.48 -0.19 -3.14
C ARG A 23 -18.28 -0.49 -1.88
N LEU A 24 -18.19 0.36 -0.86
CA LEU A 24 -19.05 0.26 0.32
C LEU A 24 -20.51 0.57 -0.03
N ALA A 25 -20.76 1.58 -0.88
CA ALA A 25 -22.09 1.93 -1.34
C ALA A 25 -22.72 0.82 -2.21
N ASP A 26 -21.92 0.19 -3.10
CA ASP A 26 -22.34 -0.91 -3.97
C ASP A 26 -22.88 -2.15 -3.20
N ARG A 27 -22.62 -2.23 -1.89
CA ARG A 27 -23.12 -3.32 -1.03
C ARG A 27 -24.64 -3.30 -0.87
N LEU A 28 -25.27 -2.15 -1.08
CA LEU A 28 -26.73 -2.00 -0.98
C LEU A 28 -27.36 -2.44 -2.28
N LEU A 29 -27.98 -3.62 -2.28
CA LEU A 29 -28.55 -4.24 -3.47
C LEU A 29 -30.08 -4.19 -3.41
N PRO A 30 -30.75 -3.74 -4.48
CA PRO A 30 -32.19 -3.82 -4.57
C PRO A 30 -32.64 -5.27 -4.68
N THR A 31 -33.82 -5.57 -4.14
CA THR A 31 -34.47 -6.87 -4.24
C THR A 31 -35.87 -6.74 -4.82
N LEU A 32 -36.50 -7.85 -5.20
CA LEU A 32 -37.77 -7.90 -5.92
C LEU A 32 -38.99 -7.32 -5.16
N LEU A 33 -38.84 -6.96 -3.89
CA LEU A 33 -39.92 -6.48 -3.01
C LEU A 33 -39.61 -5.11 -2.38
N ASP A 34 -38.88 -4.24 -3.10
CA ASP A 34 -38.41 -2.93 -2.60
C ASP A 34 -37.60 -2.98 -1.29
N ARG A 35 -37.07 -4.15 -0.94
CA ARG A 35 -36.15 -4.29 0.19
C ARG A 35 -34.72 -4.12 -0.26
N ILE A 36 -33.89 -3.54 0.62
CA ILE A 36 -32.45 -3.45 0.42
C ILE A 36 -31.78 -4.62 1.14
N ARG A 37 -30.97 -5.38 0.42
CA ARG A 37 -30.07 -6.37 1.02
C ARG A 37 -28.66 -5.81 1.01
N MET A 38 -28.00 -5.85 2.16
CA MET A 38 -26.57 -5.51 2.25
C MET A 38 -25.69 -6.74 2.02
N ALA A 39 -24.73 -6.64 1.10
CA ALA A 39 -23.72 -7.66 0.89
C ALA A 39 -22.78 -7.76 2.10
N PRO A 40 -22.36 -8.97 2.53
CA PRO A 40 -21.49 -9.12 3.71
C PRO A 40 -20.05 -8.67 3.46
N THR A 41 -19.57 -8.71 2.20
CA THR A 41 -18.20 -8.31 1.83
C THR A 41 -18.21 -7.00 1.05
N VAL A 42 -17.15 -6.18 1.20
CA VAL A 42 -16.99 -4.92 0.45
C VAL A 42 -16.86 -5.18 -1.05
N PHE A 43 -16.09 -6.19 -1.42
CA PHE A 43 -15.98 -6.65 -2.80
C PHE A 43 -16.89 -7.86 -2.99
N HIS A 44 -17.82 -7.77 -3.94
CA HIS A 44 -18.76 -8.83 -4.25
C HIS A 44 -19.18 -8.80 -5.72
N ARG A 45 -19.73 -9.92 -6.21
CA ARG A 45 -20.43 -10.01 -7.48
C ARG A 45 -21.93 -10.12 -7.19
N LYS A 46 -22.67 -9.01 -7.33
CA LYS A 46 -24.11 -8.91 -7.04
C LYS A 46 -24.50 -9.51 -5.67
N GLY A 47 -23.73 -9.19 -4.63
CA GLY A 47 -23.96 -9.65 -3.25
C GLY A 47 -23.27 -10.96 -2.88
N THR A 48 -22.73 -11.69 -3.86
CA THR A 48 -22.00 -12.93 -3.61
C THR A 48 -20.51 -12.65 -3.45
N ARG A 49 -19.88 -13.31 -2.47
CA ARG A 49 -18.43 -13.21 -2.22
C ARG A 49 -17.63 -13.63 -3.45
N ILE A 50 -16.57 -12.87 -3.75
CA ILE A 50 -15.58 -13.25 -4.76
C ILE A 50 -14.62 -14.27 -4.14
N ILE A 51 -14.49 -15.45 -4.75
CA ILE A 51 -13.63 -16.52 -4.26
C ILE A 51 -12.27 -16.49 -4.96
N GLU A 52 -12.27 -16.27 -6.28
CA GLU A 52 -11.06 -16.23 -7.09
C GLU A 52 -11.03 -14.99 -7.99
N ILE A 53 -9.83 -14.43 -8.17
CA ILE A 53 -9.59 -13.28 -9.04
C ILE A 53 -8.68 -13.59 -10.22
N ASN A 54 -8.20 -14.83 -10.37
CA ASN A 54 -7.15 -15.19 -11.33
C ASN A 54 -7.51 -14.83 -12.77
N ALA A 55 -8.74 -15.14 -13.22
CA ALA A 55 -9.18 -14.78 -14.56
C ALA A 55 -9.24 -13.27 -14.78
N ALA A 56 -9.87 -12.54 -13.84
CA ALA A 56 -9.95 -11.08 -13.90
C ALA A 56 -8.55 -10.43 -13.86
N TRP A 57 -7.63 -10.98 -13.07
CA TRP A 57 -6.24 -10.55 -12.98
C TRP A 57 -5.50 -10.77 -14.30
N LYS A 58 -5.60 -11.97 -14.91
CA LYS A 58 -4.99 -12.24 -16.22
C LYS A 58 -5.50 -11.26 -17.28
N THR A 59 -6.81 -10.98 -17.30
CA THR A 59 -7.39 -9.98 -18.21
C THR A 59 -6.86 -8.58 -17.93
N ALA A 60 -6.74 -8.18 -16.66
CA ALA A 60 -6.18 -6.88 -16.29
C ALA A 60 -4.71 -6.76 -16.72
N CYS A 61 -3.89 -7.78 -16.47
CA CYS A 61 -2.49 -7.82 -16.91
C CYS A 61 -2.35 -7.75 -18.43
N ALA A 62 -3.21 -8.43 -19.18
CA ALA A 62 -3.20 -8.35 -20.65
C ALA A 62 -3.55 -6.94 -21.14
N LYS A 63 -4.57 -6.30 -20.55
CA LYS A 63 -4.98 -4.92 -20.89
C LYS A 63 -3.94 -3.88 -20.52
N ALA A 64 -3.18 -4.12 -19.46
CA ALA A 64 -2.10 -3.25 -19.00
C ALA A 64 -0.73 -3.62 -19.62
N GLU A 65 -0.70 -4.52 -20.61
CA GLU A 65 0.52 -4.93 -21.32
C GLU A 65 1.63 -5.49 -20.42
N VAL A 66 1.26 -6.11 -19.30
CA VAL A 66 2.18 -6.72 -18.32
C VAL A 66 1.85 -8.19 -18.09
N PRO A 67 1.87 -9.04 -19.14
CA PRO A 67 1.55 -10.46 -19.01
C PRO A 67 2.49 -11.17 -18.02
N GLY A 68 1.97 -12.15 -17.29
CA GLY A 68 2.75 -12.95 -16.35
C GLY A 68 3.02 -12.30 -14.98
N LYS A 69 2.63 -11.03 -14.75
CA LYS A 69 2.68 -10.42 -13.42
C LYS A 69 1.81 -11.19 -12.43
N LEU A 70 2.36 -11.46 -11.25
CA LEU A 70 1.66 -12.17 -10.18
C LEU A 70 0.94 -11.15 -9.29
N PHE A 71 -0.22 -11.50 -8.75
CA PHE A 71 -0.98 -10.59 -7.89
C PHE A 71 -0.17 -10.12 -6.67
N HIS A 72 0.70 -10.99 -6.14
CA HIS A 72 1.57 -10.64 -5.02
C HIS A 72 2.67 -9.64 -5.37
N ASP A 73 2.97 -9.40 -6.66
CA ASP A 73 3.92 -8.37 -7.07
C ASP A 73 3.40 -6.95 -6.77
N LEU A 74 2.07 -6.77 -6.67
CA LEU A 74 1.49 -5.50 -6.22
C LEU A 74 1.97 -5.13 -4.81
N ARG A 75 2.01 -6.10 -3.90
CA ARG A 75 2.50 -5.88 -2.54
C ARG A 75 3.97 -5.50 -2.53
N ARG A 76 4.78 -6.13 -3.39
CA ARG A 76 6.21 -5.80 -3.53
C ARG A 76 6.41 -4.39 -4.06
N THR A 77 5.63 -4.04 -5.08
CA THR A 77 5.64 -2.70 -5.68
C THR A 77 5.22 -1.63 -4.67
N ALA A 78 4.16 -1.88 -3.90
CA ALA A 78 3.71 -0.95 -2.85
C ALA A 78 4.81 -0.70 -1.80
N VAL A 79 5.50 -1.76 -1.35
CA VAL A 79 6.62 -1.63 -0.40
C VAL A 79 7.76 -0.79 -0.99
N ARG A 80 8.17 -1.07 -2.22
CA ARG A 80 9.22 -0.33 -2.91
C ARG A 80 8.85 1.13 -3.13
N ASN A 81 7.59 1.41 -3.48
CA ASN A 81 7.10 2.78 -3.64
C ASN A 81 7.12 3.55 -2.32
N MET A 82 6.80 2.91 -1.19
CA MET A 82 6.91 3.55 0.13
C MET A 82 8.34 3.97 0.44
N ILE A 83 9.33 3.08 0.22
CA ILE A 83 10.75 3.40 0.45
C ILE A 83 11.20 4.55 -0.46
N ARG A 84 10.84 4.51 -1.74
CA ARG A 84 11.17 5.59 -2.70
C ARG A 84 10.52 6.92 -2.37
N ALA A 85 9.34 6.90 -1.77
CA ALA A 85 8.67 8.08 -1.22
C ALA A 85 9.33 8.59 0.09
N GLY A 86 10.40 7.95 0.56
CA GLY A 86 11.10 8.34 1.79
C GLY A 86 10.43 7.86 3.07
N ILE A 87 9.45 6.95 2.98
CA ILE A 87 8.80 6.40 4.17
C ILE A 87 9.81 5.48 4.90
N PRO A 88 10.05 5.69 6.20
CA PRO A 88 10.97 4.84 6.95
C PRO A 88 10.55 3.38 6.91
N GLN A 89 11.51 2.46 6.83
CA GLN A 89 11.29 1.02 6.78
C GLN A 89 10.32 0.53 7.86
N GLN A 90 10.47 0.99 9.10
CA GLN A 90 9.58 0.60 10.20
C GLN A 90 8.10 0.95 9.91
N LEU A 91 7.84 2.12 9.33
CA LEU A 91 6.49 2.55 8.97
C LEU A 91 5.97 1.76 7.75
N ALA A 92 6.81 1.55 6.73
CA ALA A 92 6.49 0.72 5.59
C ALA A 92 6.15 -0.73 5.99
N MET A 93 6.88 -1.30 6.95
CA MET A 93 6.62 -2.62 7.53
C MET A 93 5.32 -2.66 8.32
N ARG A 94 4.99 -1.61 9.09
CA ARG A 94 3.70 -1.51 9.81
C ARG A 94 2.52 -1.46 8.84
N ILE A 95 2.60 -0.63 7.81
CA ILE A 95 1.55 -0.47 6.78
C ILE A 95 1.36 -1.78 6.01
N SER A 96 2.45 -2.33 5.48
CA SER A 96 2.39 -3.58 4.72
C SER A 96 2.09 -4.78 5.63
N GLY A 97 2.42 -4.72 6.91
CA GLY A 97 2.19 -5.80 7.87
C GLY A 97 3.26 -6.89 7.90
N HIS A 98 4.48 -6.58 7.47
CA HIS A 98 5.64 -7.45 7.64
C HIS A 98 5.97 -7.63 9.14
N ARG A 99 6.39 -8.84 9.53
CA ARG A 99 6.69 -9.18 10.92
C ARG A 99 8.18 -9.17 11.26
N SER A 100 9.04 -9.40 10.26
CA SER A 100 10.48 -9.38 10.42
C SER A 100 11.13 -8.56 9.30
N ASP A 101 12.28 -7.98 9.62
CA ASP A 101 13.09 -7.20 8.68
C ASP A 101 13.55 -8.08 7.52
N SER A 102 13.88 -9.35 7.78
CA SER A 102 14.23 -10.33 6.74
C SER A 102 13.14 -10.55 5.68
N MET A 103 11.85 -10.40 6.04
CA MET A 103 10.79 -10.48 5.03
C MET A 103 10.74 -9.23 4.15
N PHE A 104 11.13 -8.09 4.70
CA PHE A 104 11.14 -6.78 4.05
C PHE A 104 12.35 -6.61 3.14
N GLU A 105 13.53 -7.04 3.60
CA GLU A 105 14.81 -6.88 2.90
C GLU A 105 14.82 -7.50 1.51
N ARG A 106 14.04 -8.58 1.30
CA ARG A 106 13.85 -9.21 -0.02
C ARG A 106 13.28 -8.28 -1.10
N TYR A 107 12.75 -7.12 -0.72
CA TYR A 107 12.19 -6.13 -1.64
C TYR A 107 13.08 -4.89 -1.81
N ASN A 108 14.14 -4.79 -1.00
CA ASN A 108 15.05 -3.66 -0.98
C ASN A 108 16.28 -3.93 -1.87
N ILE A 109 16.06 -4.06 -3.19
CA ILE A 109 17.18 -4.03 -4.12
C ILE A 109 17.60 -2.56 -4.27
N VAL A 110 18.61 -2.18 -3.49
CA VAL A 110 19.22 -0.84 -3.51
C VAL A 110 19.92 -0.64 -4.86
N ALA A 111 19.55 0.39 -5.61
CA ALA A 111 20.26 0.81 -6.80
C ALA A 111 21.30 1.88 -6.45
N THR A 112 22.33 2.04 -7.29
CA THR A 112 23.34 3.11 -7.14
C THR A 112 22.71 4.51 -7.04
N GLU A 113 21.59 4.72 -7.72
CA GLU A 113 20.81 5.96 -7.65
C GLU A 113 20.25 6.23 -6.25
N ASP A 114 19.84 5.19 -5.52
CA ASP A 114 19.31 5.34 -4.15
C ASP A 114 20.42 5.81 -3.20
N LEU A 115 21.68 5.39 -3.42
CA LEU A 115 22.84 5.87 -2.66
C LEU A 115 23.15 7.34 -2.95
N ARG A 116 23.05 7.77 -4.21
CA ARG A 116 23.23 9.17 -4.61
C ARG A 116 22.18 10.07 -3.95
N VAL A 117 20.90 9.71 -4.06
CA VAL A 117 19.80 10.45 -3.43
C VAL A 117 19.96 10.50 -1.91
N ALA A 118 20.43 9.42 -1.28
CA ALA A 118 20.71 9.41 0.15
C ALA A 118 21.81 10.40 0.52
N ALA A 119 22.92 10.45 -0.22
CA ALA A 119 24.00 11.39 0.01
C ALA A 119 23.54 12.86 -0.14
N GLU A 120 22.76 13.16 -1.18
CA GLU A 120 22.19 14.50 -1.41
C GLU A 120 21.27 14.93 -0.26
N LYS A 121 20.39 14.03 0.23
CA LYS A 121 19.50 14.32 1.36
C LYS A 121 20.27 14.60 2.66
N VAL A 122 21.36 13.87 2.89
CA VAL A 122 22.23 14.11 4.06
C VAL A 122 22.89 15.49 3.93
N GLN A 123 23.41 15.84 2.75
CA GLN A 123 24.01 17.15 2.53
C GLN A 123 23.02 18.29 2.77
N LEU A 124 21.83 18.21 2.17
CA LEU A 124 20.77 19.22 2.37
C LEU A 124 20.36 19.36 3.84
N TYR A 125 20.30 18.24 4.58
CA TYR A 125 20.01 18.29 6.01
C TYR A 125 21.12 18.99 6.80
N VAL A 126 22.38 18.63 6.54
CA VAL A 126 23.54 19.24 7.20
C VAL A 126 23.65 20.73 6.89
N ASP A 127 23.43 21.14 5.64
CA ASP A 127 23.44 22.55 5.22
C ASP A 127 22.32 23.35 5.87
N GLY A 128 21.21 22.69 6.23
CA GLY A 128 20.08 23.29 6.94
C GLY A 128 20.22 23.29 8.47
N LEU A 129 21.30 22.72 9.03
CA LEU A 129 21.54 22.79 10.46
C LEU A 129 21.96 24.22 10.84
N PRO A 130 21.46 24.76 11.96
CA PRO A 130 21.90 26.06 12.45
C PRO A 130 23.40 26.00 12.74
N THR A 131 24.17 26.90 12.12
CA THR A 131 25.64 26.93 12.20
C THR A 131 26.19 27.67 13.40
N GLU A 132 25.35 28.26 14.25
CA GLU A 132 25.80 29.00 15.43
C GLU A 132 24.99 28.61 16.66
N THR A 133 25.70 28.12 17.68
CA THR A 133 25.28 28.21 19.07
C THR A 133 25.05 29.69 19.32
N GLU A 134 23.82 30.11 19.62
CA GLU A 134 23.57 31.43 20.18
C GLU A 134 24.44 31.59 21.43
N GLU A 135 25.56 32.31 21.29
CA GLU A 135 26.35 32.80 22.42
C GLU A 135 25.45 33.77 23.19
N ALA A 136 24.72 33.22 24.17
CA ALA A 136 23.89 33.97 25.08
C ALA A 136 24.79 34.90 25.90
N ARG A 137 24.67 36.18 25.57
CA ARG A 137 25.21 37.34 26.27
C ARG A 137 24.35 37.70 27.47
#